data_AF-A0A1F5P4E1-F1
#
_entry.id   AF-A0A1F5P4E1-F1
#
_cell.length_a   1.000
_cell.length_b   1.000
_cell.length_c   1.000
_cell.angle_alpha   90.00
_cell.angle_beta   90.00
_cell.angle_gamma   90.00
#
_symmetry.space_group_name_H-M   'P 1'
#
loop_
_entity.id
_entity.type
_entity.pdbx_description
1 polymer ?
#
loop_
_entity_poly.entity_id
_entity_poly.type
_entity_poly.pdbx_seq_one_letter_code
_entity_poly.pdbx_strand_id
1 'polypeptide(L)' 'MKSLGMIAMILVVVGAINWGLVGLFEFDVVEAIFGDMSGISRVVYTLVGLSGVYVVAAKPGMMKG' A
#
# COMPACT_ATOMS: atom_id res chain seq x y z
N MET A 1 12.48 3.08 14.09
CA MET A 1 11.22 3.88 14.19
C MET A 1 11.05 4.85 13.01
N LYS A 2 11.94 5.85 12.80
CA LYS A 2 11.78 6.82 11.68
C LYS A 2 11.84 6.19 10.28
N SER A 3 12.87 5.38 9.98
CA SER A 3 13.05 4.81 8.63
C SER A 3 11.94 3.81 8.26
N LEU A 4 11.49 2.98 9.21
CA LEU A 4 10.39 2.03 8.98
C LEU A 4 9.07 2.76 8.69
N GLY A 5 8.76 3.84 9.43
CA GLY A 5 7.59 4.66 9.16
C GLY A 5 7.63 5.37 7.81
N MET A 6 8.81 5.78 7.34
CA MET A 6 8.98 6.36 6.02
C MET A 6 8.72 5.33 4.91
N ILE A 7 9.28 4.12 5.04
CA ILE A 7 9.04 3.02 4.09
C ILE A 7 7.56 2.66 4.06
N ALA A 8 6.92 2.54 5.22
CA ALA A 8 5.49 2.25 5.32
C ALA A 8 4.64 3.34 4.66
N MET A 9 4.95 4.62 4.87
CA MET A 9 4.22 5.71 4.20
C MET A 9 4.41 5.68 2.67
N ILE A 10 5.61 5.40 2.18
CA ILE A 10 5.85 5.28 0.74
C ILE A 10 4.98 4.15 0.17
N LEU A 11 4.97 2.98 0.82
CA LEU A 11 4.15 1.85 0.39
C LEU A 11 2.65 2.16 0.41
N VAL A 12 2.16 2.89 1.42
CA VAL A 12 0.76 3.35 1.47
C VAL A 12 0.42 4.30 0.33
N VAL A 13 1.29 5.26 0.03
CA VAL A 13 1.07 6.21 -1.08
C VAL A 13 1.07 5.48 -2.41
N VAL A 14 2.03 4.57 -2.63
CA VAL A 14 2.09 3.74 -3.84
C VAL A 14 0.83 2.89 -3.98
N GLY A 15 0.38 2.25 -2.89
CA GLY A 15 -0.87 1.51 -2.87
C GLY A 15 -2.09 2.35 -3.21
N ALA A 16 -2.21 3.54 -2.61
CA ALA A 16 -3.32 4.46 -2.88
C ALA A 16 -3.36 4.91 -4.34
N ILE A 17 -2.19 5.16 -4.94
CA ILE A 17 -2.09 5.49 -6.37
C ILE A 17 -2.54 4.29 -7.22
N ASN A 18 -2.08 3.06 -6.95
CA ASN A 18 -2.50 1.88 -7.70
C ASN A 18 -4.02 1.68 -7.63
N TRP A 19 -4.60 1.74 -6.43
CA TRP A 19 -6.05 1.62 -6.26
C TRP A 19 -6.83 2.76 -6.93
N GLY A 20 -6.28 3.97 -6.97
CA GLY A 20 -6.84 5.09 -7.72
C GLY A 20 -6.88 4.83 -9.22
N LEU A 21 -5.82 4.23 -9.78
CA LEU A 21 -5.77 3.84 -11.19
C LEU A 21 -6.78 2.73 -11.50
N VAL A 22 -6.88 1.72 -10.63
CA VAL A 22 -7.88 0.65 -10.74
C VAL A 22 -9.30 1.23 -10.70
N GLY A 23 -9.58 2.14 -9.76
CA GLY A 23 -10.91 2.74 -9.61
C GLY A 23 -11.32 3.69 -10.75
N LEU A 24 -10.36 4.38 -11.37
CA LEU A 24 -10.64 5.37 -12.44
C LEU A 24 -10.54 4.78 -13.85
N PHE A 25 -9.64 3.82 -14.06
CA PHE A 25 -9.25 3.35 -15.38
C PHE A 25 -9.28 1.82 -15.50
N GLU A 26 -9.69 1.10 -14.46
CA GLU A 26 -9.63 -0.38 -14.39
C GLU A 26 -8.22 -0.93 -14.65
N PHE A 27 -7.20 -0.12 -14.38
CA PHE A 27 -5.80 -0.45 -14.66
C PHE A 27 -5.02 -0.70 -13.38
N ASP A 28 -4.58 -1.95 -13.18
CA ASP A 28 -3.70 -2.33 -12.09
C ASP A 28 -2.24 -2.41 -12.56
N VAL A 29 -1.39 -1.53 -12.02
CA VAL A 29 0.03 -1.46 -12.36
C VAL A 29 0.77 -2.70 -11.84
N VAL A 30 0.38 -3.21 -10.68
CA VAL A 30 1.02 -4.37 -10.05
C VAL A 30 0.73 -5.61 -10.89
N GLU A 31 -0.51 -5.82 -11.30
CA GLU A 31 -0.86 -6.93 -12.21
C GLU A 31 -0.22 -6.77 -13.58
N ALA A 32 -0.17 -5.55 -14.13
CA ALA A 32 0.45 -5.30 -15.43
C ALA A 32 1.94 -5.68 -15.47
N ILE A 33 2.65 -5.55 -14.34
CA ILE A 33 4.09 -5.85 -14.25
C ILE A 33 4.34 -7.28 -13.79
N PHE A 34 3.62 -7.76 -12.79
CA PHE A 34 3.89 -9.02 -12.10
C PHE A 34 2.91 -10.14 -12.44
N GLY A 35 1.88 -9.86 -13.24
CA GLY A 35 0.82 -10.78 -13.63
C GLY A 35 -0.38 -10.76 -12.67
N ASP A 36 -1.56 -11.02 -13.22
CA ASP A 36 -2.81 -11.13 -12.46
C ASP A 36 -2.68 -12.18 -11.36
N MET A 37 -2.93 -11.75 -10.12
CA MET A 37 -2.93 -12.55 -8.90
C MET A 37 -1.73 -13.51 -8.74
N SER A 38 -0.59 -13.17 -9.35
CA SER A 38 0.64 -13.94 -9.25
C SER A 38 1.18 -13.95 -7.80
N GLY A 39 2.07 -14.89 -7.50
CA GLY A 39 2.70 -14.95 -6.18
C GLY A 39 3.38 -13.63 -5.79
N ILE A 40 3.98 -12.93 -6.76
CA ILE A 40 4.66 -11.65 -6.52
C ILE A 40 3.65 -10.52 -6.32
N SER A 41 2.60 -10.44 -7.14
CA SER A 41 1.52 -9.45 -6.99
C SER A 41 0.87 -9.53 -5.60
N ARG A 42 0.60 -10.76 -5.14
CA ARG A 42 0.05 -11.01 -3.80
C ARG A 42 0.99 -10.55 -2.68
N VAL A 43 2.30 -10.76 -2.84
CA VAL A 43 3.30 -10.25 -1.87
C VAL A 43 3.27 -8.71 -1.84
N VAL A 44 3.26 -8.06 -3.01
CA VAL A 44 3.19 -6.59 -3.10
C VAL A 44 1.94 -6.05 -2.40
N TYR A 45 0.76 -6.60 -2.70
CA TYR A 45 -0.49 -6.18 -2.06
C TYR A 45 -0.47 -6.41 -0.54
N THR A 46 0.11 -7.52 -0.10
CA THR A 46 0.25 -7.81 1.33
C THR A 46 1.13 -6.77 2.02
N LEU A 47 2.27 -6.39 1.42
CA LEU A 47 3.17 -5.37 1.97
C LEU A 47 2.53 -3.99 2.02
N VAL A 48 1.76 -3.61 0.99
CA VAL A 48 0.97 -2.38 0.97
C VAL A 48 -0.06 -2.38 2.10
N GLY A 49 -0.84 -3.45 2.25
CA GLY A 49 -1.84 -3.58 3.32
C GLY A 49 -1.23 -3.52 4.72
N LEU A 50 -0.15 -4.27 4.96
CA LEU A 50 0.59 -4.26 6.23
C LEU A 50 1.16 -2.87 6.54
N SER A 51 1.61 -2.14 5.53
CA SER A 51 2.11 -0.78 5.70
C SER A 51 1.01 0.19 6.15
N GLY A 52 -0.20 0.05 5.59
CA GLY A 52 -1.37 0.80 6.05
C GLY A 52 -1.70 0.53 7.52
N VAL A 53 -1.75 -0.75 7.90
CA VAL A 53 -1.96 -1.16 9.30
C VAL A 53 -0.88 -0.59 10.21
N TYR A 54 0.39 -0.68 9.80
CA TYR A 54 1.51 -0.12 10.56
C TYR A 54 1.38 1.39 10.75
N VAL A 55 1.05 2.15 9.70
CA VAL A 55 0.89 3.62 9.79
C VAL A 55 -0.22 4.00 10.78
N VAL A 56 -1.35 3.30 10.75
CA VAL A 56 -2.47 3.53 11.68
C VAL A 56 -2.06 3.17 13.12
N ALA A 57 -1.49 1.99 13.33
CA ALA A 57 -1.09 1.52 14.65
C ALA A 57 0.06 2.35 15.26
N ALA A 58 1.00 2.83 14.43
CA ALA A 58 2.15 3.60 14.86
C ALA A 58 1.84 5.09 15.13
N LYS A 59 0.67 5.59 14.73
CA LYS A 59 0.19 6.94 15.05
C LYS A 59 -1.08 6.93 15.93
N PRO A 60 -0.99 6.62 17.23
CA PRO A 60 -2.14 6.71 18.15
C PRO A 60 -2.71 8.13 18.31
N GLY A 61 -1.91 9.18 18.02
CA GLY A 61 -2.27 10.58 18.28
C GLY A 61 -3.13 11.25 17.21
N MET A 62 -3.19 10.72 15.98
CA MET A 62 -4.02 11.29 14.91
C MET A 62 -5.49 10.89 15.00
N MET A 63 -5.83 9.86 15.78
CA MET A 63 -7.20 9.40 16.00
C MET A 63 -7.85 10.03 17.24
N LYS A 64 -7.10 10.85 17.99
CA LYS A 64 -7.60 11.62 19.14
C LYS A 64 -7.87 13.06 18.70
N GLY A 65 -8.88 13.21 17.84
CA GLY A 65 -9.55 14.49 17.58
C GLY A 65 -10.71 14.68 18.54
#